data_AF-A0A0D0QYK3-F1
#
_entry.id   AF-A0A0D0QYK3-F1
#
_cell.length_a   1.000
_cell.length_b   1.000
_cell.length_c   1.000
_cell.angle_alpha   90.00
_cell.angle_beta   90.00
_cell.angle_gamma   90.00
#
_symmetry.space_group_name_H-M   'P 1'
#
loop_
_entity.id
_entity.type
_entity.pdbx_description
1 polymer ?
#
loop_
_entity_poly.entity_id
_entity_poly.type
_entity_poly.pdbx_seq_one_letter_code
_entity_poly.pdbx_strand_id
1 'polypeptide(L)'
;MNLIPFIVILIFSYLWTALTNKYLPSETLDKKGQQDRYDERQRKMFIEILAKSFIWIIYCMLFTLLIRLIGLTPNIEKTWFSQYPEIFFIVAAIYLWLLITLLQIKKYTSKG
;
A
#
# COMPACT_ATOMS: atom_id res chain seq x y z
N MET A 1 31.70 2.33 -13.27
CA MET A 1 30.40 2.53 -12.57
C MET A 1 29.68 1.19 -12.52
N ASN A 2 29.28 0.73 -11.35
CA ASN A 2 28.52 -0.51 -11.23
C ASN A 2 27.12 -0.27 -11.81
N LEU A 3 26.81 -0.90 -12.95
CA LEU A 3 25.50 -0.80 -13.63
C LEU A 3 24.41 -1.68 -12.98
N ILE A 4 24.81 -2.55 -12.06
CA ILE A 4 23.95 -3.49 -11.33
C ILE A 4 22.73 -2.81 -10.68
N PRO A 5 22.85 -1.73 -9.87
CA PRO A 5 21.68 -1.06 -9.27
C PRO A 5 20.72 -0.50 -10.32
N PHE A 6 21.23 -0.01 -11.45
CA PHE A 6 20.40 0.54 -12.52
C PHE A 6 19.55 -0.56 -13.20
N ILE A 7 20.14 -1.72 -13.43
CA ILE A 7 19.46 -2.89 -13.98
C ILE A 7 18.37 -3.38 -13.01
N VAL A 8 18.65 -3.42 -11.71
CA VAL A 8 17.67 -3.82 -10.69
C VAL A 8 16.46 -2.86 -10.67
N ILE A 9 16.70 -1.55 -10.74
CA ILE A 9 15.64 -0.54 -10.78
C ILE A 9 14.77 -0.69 -12.04
N LEU A 10 15.37 -0.95 -13.20
CA LEU A 10 14.64 -1.16 -14.45
C LEU A 10 13.75 -2.41 -14.40
N ILE A 11 14.29 -3.53 -13.91
CA ILE A 11 13.54 -4.78 -13.75
C ILE A 11 12.38 -4.58 -12.76
N PHE A 12 12.65 -3.92 -11.63
CA PHE A 12 11.63 -3.61 -10.64
C PHE A 12 10.54 -2.71 -11.22
N SER A 13 10.90 -1.65 -11.95
CA SER A 13 9.95 -0.76 -12.59
C SER A 13 9.04 -1.51 -13.57
N TYR A 14 9.61 -2.35 -14.43
CA TYR A 14 8.82 -3.12 -15.39
C TYR A 14 7.87 -4.13 -14.71
N LEU A 15 8.38 -4.89 -13.73
CA LEU A 15 7.57 -5.82 -12.94
C LEU A 15 6.46 -5.10 -12.18
N TRP A 16 6.76 -3.94 -11.59
CA TRP A 16 5.80 -3.14 -10.85
C TRP A 16 4.70 -2.58 -11.75
N THR A 17 5.06 -2.09 -12.94
CA THR A 17 4.08 -1.65 -13.95
C THR A 17 3.22 -2.81 -14.44
N ALA A 18 3.78 -4.01 -14.64
CA ALA A 18 3.01 -5.19 -15.02
C ALA A 18 2.04 -5.63 -13.92
N LEU A 19 2.50 -5.63 -12.67
CA LEU A 19 1.70 -5.98 -11.49
C LEU A 19 0.55 -5.00 -11.30
N THR A 20 0.83 -3.70 -11.30
CA THR A 20 -0.19 -2.65 -11.13
C THR A 20 -1.24 -2.72 -12.23
N ASN A 21 -0.82 -2.86 -13.49
CA ASN A 21 -1.75 -3.03 -14.62
C ASN A 21 -2.67 -4.27 -14.52
N LYS A 22 -2.28 -5.30 -13.76
CA LYS A 22 -3.06 -6.53 -13.62
C LYS A 22 -4.09 -6.44 -12.50
N TYR A 23 -3.77 -5.73 -11.41
CA TYR A 23 -4.56 -5.74 -10.17
C TYR A 23 -5.30 -4.43 -9.88
N LEU A 24 -4.88 -3.30 -10.47
CA LEU A 24 -5.55 -2.02 -10.29
C LEU A 24 -6.65 -1.81 -11.34
N PRO A 25 -7.79 -1.21 -10.95
CA PRO A 25 -8.85 -0.87 -11.89
C PRO A 25 -8.38 0.20 -12.88
N SER A 26 -9.01 0.19 -14.06
CA SER A 26 -8.64 1.06 -15.17
C SER A 26 -8.71 2.55 -14.83
N GLU A 27 -9.59 2.98 -13.92
CA GLU A 27 -9.70 4.37 -13.46
C GLU A 27 -8.47 4.86 -12.67
N THR A 28 -7.72 3.95 -12.05
CA THR A 28 -6.48 4.29 -11.34
C THR A 28 -5.24 4.24 -12.24
N LEU A 29 -5.43 3.87 -13.51
CA LEU A 29 -4.39 3.76 -14.52
C LEU A 29 -4.70 4.75 -15.65
N ASP A 30 -3.68 5.36 -16.25
CA ASP A 30 -3.87 6.32 -17.34
C ASP A 30 -4.12 5.60 -18.69
N LYS A 31 -5.02 4.59 -18.68
CA LYS A 31 -5.33 3.74 -19.83
C LYS A 31 -6.76 3.99 -20.29
N LYS A 32 -6.90 4.93 -21.21
CA LYS A 32 -8.16 5.17 -21.94
C LYS A 32 -8.57 3.93 -22.75
N GLY A 33 -9.71 3.34 -22.43
CA GLY A 33 -10.41 2.38 -23.31
C GLY A 33 -10.15 0.89 -23.11
N GLN A 34 -9.50 0.46 -22.01
CA GLN A 34 -9.47 -0.97 -21.67
C GLN A 34 -10.76 -1.38 -20.97
N GLN A 35 -11.34 -2.51 -21.41
CA GLN A 35 -12.52 -3.13 -20.80
C GLN A 35 -12.18 -3.48 -19.34
N ASP A 36 -12.80 -2.78 -18.40
CA ASP A 36 -12.51 -2.96 -16.98
C ASP A 36 -12.98 -4.35 -16.53
N ARG A 37 -12.14 -5.08 -15.80
CA ARG A 37 -12.51 -6.40 -15.25
C ARG A 37 -13.41 -6.29 -14.03
N TYR A 38 -13.57 -5.07 -13.50
CA TYR A 38 -14.33 -4.80 -12.30
C TYR A 38 -15.65 -4.11 -12.64
N ASP A 39 -16.75 -4.63 -12.09
CA ASP A 39 -18.02 -3.92 -12.05
C ASP A 39 -17.87 -2.58 -11.30
N GLU A 40 -18.71 -1.61 -11.65
CA GLU A 40 -18.68 -0.26 -11.08
C GLU A 40 -18.75 -0.24 -9.54
N ARG A 41 -19.48 -1.20 -8.94
CA ARG A 41 -19.51 -1.39 -7.47
C ARG A 41 -18.19 -1.89 -6.89
N GLN A 42 -17.57 -2.88 -7.53
CA GLN A 42 -16.29 -3.45 -7.11
C GLN A 42 -15.17 -2.42 -7.23
N ARG A 43 -15.20 -1.64 -8.31
CA ARG A 43 -14.25 -0.56 -8.57
C ARG A 43 -14.32 0.52 -7.48
N LYS A 44 -15.53 1.01 -7.19
CA LYS A 44 -15.73 2.02 -6.13
C LYS A 44 -15.28 1.51 -4.75
N MET A 45 -15.57 0.25 -4.44
CA MET A 45 -15.12 -0.39 -3.21
C MET A 45 -13.59 -0.49 -3.14
N PHE A 46 -12.93 -0.88 -4.23
CA PHE A 46 -11.47 -0.98 -4.29
C PHE A 46 -10.79 0.39 -4.10
N ILE A 47 -11.29 1.43 -4.78
CA ILE A 47 -10.78 2.80 -4.64
C ILE A 47 -10.98 3.30 -3.20
N GLU A 48 -12.13 3.02 -2.58
CA GLU A 48 -12.40 3.41 -1.19
C GLU A 48 -11.44 2.69 -0.21
N ILE A 49 -11.17 1.40 -0.42
CA ILE A 49 -10.20 0.64 0.37
C ILE A 49 -8.79 1.21 0.20
N LEU A 50 -8.37 1.46 -1.03
CA LEU A 50 -7.05 1.99 -1.35
C LEU A 50 -6.83 3.36 -0.71
N ALA A 51 -7.79 4.28 -0.86
CA ALA A 51 -7.71 5.62 -0.29
C ALA A 51 -7.65 5.58 1.24
N LYS A 52 -8.51 4.81 1.90
CA LYS A 52 -8.49 4.67 3.37
C LYS A 52 -7.20 4.03 3.87
N SER A 53 -6.68 3.03 3.16
CA SER A 53 -5.42 2.37 3.52
C SER A 53 -4.25 3.34 3.41
N PHE A 54 -4.23 4.17 2.35
CA PHE A 54 -3.21 5.18 2.16
C PHE A 54 -3.20 6.25 3.27
N ILE A 55 -4.39 6.74 3.66
CA ILE A 55 -4.53 7.71 4.77
C ILE A 55 -3.99 7.11 6.08
N TRP A 56 -4.32 5.85 6.38
CA TRP A 56 -3.82 5.17 7.57
C TRP A 56 -2.30 4.96 7.56
N ILE A 57 -1.71 4.65 6.40
CA ILE A 57 -0.24 4.53 6.26
C ILE A 57 0.43 5.87 6.56
N ILE A 58 -0.06 6.98 5.98
CA ILE A 58 0.46 8.32 6.26
C ILE A 58 0.33 8.64 7.76
N TYR A 59 -0.81 8.31 8.36
CA TYR A 59 -1.01 8.49 9.79
C TYR A 59 0.00 7.70 10.62
N CYS A 60 0.25 6.43 10.29
CA CYS A 60 1.27 5.61 10.96
C CYS A 60 2.69 6.20 10.78
N MET A 61 3.03 6.71 9.60
CA MET A 61 4.31 7.37 9.35
C MET A 61 4.47 8.66 10.19
N LEU A 62 3.45 9.51 10.23
CA LEU A 62 3.47 10.72 11.05
C LEU A 62 3.52 10.39 12.55
N PHE A 63 2.77 9.38 12.99
CA PHE A 63 2.75 8.94 14.37
C PHE A 63 4.10 8.38 14.82
N THR A 64 4.76 7.55 14.00
CA THR A 64 6.11 7.06 14.29
C THR A 64 7.14 8.18 14.33
N LEU A 65 7.01 9.18 13.48
CA LEU A 65 7.85 10.39 13.50
C LEU A 65 7.63 11.19 14.80
N LEU A 66 6.38 11.38 15.23
CA LEU A 66 6.06 12.04 16.50
C LEU A 66 6.63 11.32 17.72
N ILE A 67 6.51 9.99 17.79
CA ILE A 67 7.14 9.18 18.85
C ILE A 67 8.65 9.41 18.88
N ARG A 68 9.27 9.46 17.69
CA ARG A 68 10.70 9.70 17.55
C ARG A 68 11.10 11.10 18.04
N LEU A 69 10.30 12.12 17.75
CA LEU A 69 10.53 13.49 18.21
C LEU A 69 10.40 13.64 19.73
N ILE A 70 9.46 12.94 20.35
CA ILE A 70 9.21 13.03 21.80
C ILE A 70 10.26 12.22 22.59
N GLY A 71 11.16 11.50 21.92
CA GLY A 71 12.18 10.68 22.57
C GLY A 71 11.62 9.43 23.26
N LEU A 72 10.35 9.09 22.97
CA LEU A 72 9.69 7.86 23.42
C LEU A 72 10.10 6.64 22.59
N THR A 73 11.08 6.79 21.70
CA THR A 73 11.64 5.68 20.95
C THR A 73 12.30 4.74 21.95
N PRO A 74 11.82 3.48 22.11
CA PRO A 74 12.55 2.50 22.90
C PRO A 74 13.97 2.35 22.31
N ASN A 75 14.93 1.86 23.11
CA ASN A 75 16.27 1.48 22.63
C ASN A 75 16.14 0.26 21.66
N ILE A 76 15.64 0.51 20.46
CA ILE A 76 15.42 -0.44 19.35
C ILE A 76 16.70 -0.54 18.50
N GLU A 77 17.82 0.04 18.96
CA GLU A 77 19.07 0.14 18.20
C GLU A 77 19.65 -1.23 17.75
N LYS A 78 19.20 -2.33 18.36
CA LYS A 78 19.57 -3.72 17.98
C LYS A 78 18.44 -4.57 17.42
N THR A 79 17.24 -4.02 17.24
CA THR A 79 16.08 -4.77 16.75
C THR A 79 15.91 -4.59 15.24
N TRP A 80 15.39 -5.63 14.57
CA TRP A 80 15.18 -5.65 13.11
C TRP A 80 14.37 -4.46 12.58
N PHE A 81 13.54 -3.86 13.45
CA PHE A 81 12.74 -2.68 13.17
C PHE A 81 13.57 -1.41 12.89
N SER A 82 14.75 -1.27 13.50
CA SER A 82 15.66 -0.15 13.25
C SER A 82 16.48 -0.35 11.97
N GLN A 83 16.79 -1.61 11.64
CA GLN A 83 17.61 -1.94 10.48
C GLN A 83 16.85 -1.89 9.15
N TYR A 84 15.55 -2.23 9.15
CA TYR A 84 14.73 -2.26 7.94
C TYR A 84 13.33 -1.66 8.19
N PRO A 85 13.25 -0.34 8.40
CA PRO A 85 11.97 0.34 8.62
C PRO A 85 11.00 0.16 7.45
N GLU A 86 11.50 -0.02 6.22
CA GLU A 86 10.69 -0.24 5.02
C GLU A 86 9.88 -1.54 5.10
N ILE A 87 10.48 -2.62 5.62
CA ILE A 87 9.81 -3.91 5.78
C ILE A 87 8.65 -3.77 6.76
N PHE A 88 8.85 -3.02 7.85
CA PHE A 88 7.79 -2.74 8.81
C PHE A 88 6.60 -2.03 8.15
N PHE A 89 6.86 -1.00 7.33
CA PHE A 89 5.80 -0.28 6.63
C PHE A 89 5.07 -1.15 5.61
N ILE A 90 5.76 -2.07 4.91
CA ILE A 90 5.13 -3.03 4.00
C ILE A 90 4.20 -3.97 4.76
N VAL A 91 4.66 -4.53 5.89
CA VAL A 91 3.83 -5.42 6.72
C VAL A 91 2.63 -4.66 7.29
N ALA A 92 2.83 -3.45 7.79
CA ALA A 92 1.75 -2.59 8.28
C ALA A 92 0.74 -2.24 7.18
N ALA A 93 1.21 -1.95 5.96
CA ALA A 93 0.36 -1.66 4.81
C ALA A 93 -0.51 -2.87 4.43
N ILE A 94 0.07 -4.07 4.37
CA ILE A 94 -0.67 -5.31 4.10
C ILE A 94 -1.71 -5.57 5.19
N TYR A 95 -1.34 -5.39 6.45
CA TYR A 95 -2.23 -5.58 7.59
C TYR A 95 -3.41 -4.60 7.56
N LEU A 96 -3.14 -3.31 7.34
CA LEU A 96 -4.16 -2.26 7.21
C LEU A 96 -5.08 -2.52 6.02
N TRP A 97 -4.52 -2.88 4.86
CA TRP A 97 -5.30 -3.20 3.67
C TRP A 97 -6.26 -4.37 3.94
N LEU A 98 -5.79 -5.42 4.61
CA LEU A 98 -6.62 -6.57 4.99
C LEU A 98 -7.75 -6.18 5.95
N LEU A 99 -7.45 -5.41 7.01
CA LEU A 99 -8.46 -4.93 7.95
C LEU A 99 -9.52 -4.06 7.27
N ILE A 100 -9.10 -3.11 6.43
CA ILE A 100 -10.01 -2.19 5.73
C ILE A 100 -10.87 -2.96 4.74
N THR A 101 -10.31 -3.96 4.06
CA THR A 101 -11.06 -4.84 3.17
C THR A 101 -12.12 -5.62 3.92
N LEU A 102 -11.80 -6.21 5.07
CA LEU A 102 -12.77 -6.94 5.91
C LEU A 102 -13.90 -6.03 6.42
N LEU A 103 -13.57 -4.81 6.87
CA LEU A 103 -14.55 -3.83 7.35
C LEU A 103 -15.48 -3.37 6.22
N GLN A 104 -14.95 -3.19 5.01
CA GLN A 104 -15.75 -2.77 3.86
C GLN A 104 -16.60 -3.92 3.30
N ILE A 105 -16.08 -5.15 3.23
CA ILE A 105 -16.91 -6.32 2.85
C ILE A 105 -18.14 -6.41 3.76
N LYS A 106 -17.98 -6.25 5.08
CA LYS A 106 -19.13 -6.21 6.00
C LYS A 106 -20.15 -5.11 5.63
N LYS A 107 -19.68 -3.92 5.24
CA LYS A 107 -20.53 -2.79 4.85
C LYS A 107 -21.28 -3.03 3.53
N TYR A 108 -20.66 -3.71 2.57
CA TYR A 108 -21.25 -4.01 1.26
C TYR A 108 -22.06 -5.32 1.25
N THR A 109 -21.84 -6.24 2.20
CA THR A 109 -22.65 -7.46 2.42
C THR A 109 -23.86 -7.23 3.33
N SER A 110 -23.82 -6.24 4.23
CA SER A 110 -24.93 -5.94 5.18
C SER A 110 -26.15 -5.24 4.55
N LYS A 111 -26.14 -4.94 3.25
CA LYS A 111 -27.31 -4.44 2.52
C LYS A 111 -27.90 -5.53 1.59
N GLY A 112 -27.96 -6.76 2.10
CA GLY A 112 -28.78 -7.84 1.57
C GLY A 112 -30.06 -7.95 2.40
#